data_AF-A0A918T719-F1
#
_entry.id   AF-A0A918T719-F1
#
_cell.length_a   1.000
_cell.length_b   1.000
_cell.length_c   1.000
_cell.angle_alpha   90.00
_cell.angle_beta   90.00
_cell.angle_gamma   90.00
#
_symmetry.space_group_name_H-M   'P 1'
#
loop_
_entity.id
_entity.type
_entity.pdbx_description
1 polymer ?
#
loop_
_entity_poly.entity_id
_entity_poly.type
_entity_poly.pdbx_seq_one_letter_code
_entity_poly.pdbx_strand_id
1 'polypeptide(L)'
;MERRESAQERVGELTGRVDAVQAKTDDATGRRDAAQTVLDEEAATVAKEREVVAGAVPADLLKLYEKLREQQGGIGAARLYQRKCEGCHIELNITELNEVRAAAKDTVVRCENCRRILVRTAESGL
;
A
#
# COMPACT_ATOMS: atom_id res chain seq x y z
N MET A 1 22.81 -5.20 -60.39
CA MET A 1 23.81 -4.76 -59.40
C MET A 1 23.16 -3.78 -58.42
N GLU A 2 22.61 -2.66 -58.90
CA GLU A 2 21.93 -1.62 -58.09
C GLU A 2 20.81 -2.10 -57.15
N ARG A 3 19.95 -3.02 -57.59
CA ARG A 3 18.89 -3.61 -56.73
C ARG A 3 19.46 -4.42 -55.55
N ARG A 4 20.62 -5.06 -55.74
CA ARG A 4 21.27 -5.84 -54.69
C ARG A 4 21.92 -4.91 -53.67
N GLU A 5 22.58 -3.86 -54.13
CA GLU A 5 23.26 -2.88 -53.28
C GLU A 5 22.27 -2.10 -52.42
N SER A 6 21.18 -1.61 -53.00
CA SER A 6 20.10 -0.93 -52.24
C SER A 6 19.41 -1.85 -51.23
N ALA A 7 19.27 -3.15 -51.54
CA ALA A 7 18.77 -4.13 -50.58
C ALA A 7 19.78 -4.37 -49.44
N GLN A 8 21.09 -4.44 -49.74
CA GLN A 8 22.14 -4.60 -48.74
C GLN A 8 22.25 -3.40 -47.79
N GLU A 9 22.10 -2.18 -48.31
CA GLU A 9 22.08 -0.95 -47.49
C GLU A 9 20.87 -0.93 -46.55
N ARG A 10 19.67 -1.28 -47.05
CA ARG A 10 18.46 -1.41 -46.23
C ARG A 10 18.59 -2.47 -45.15
N VAL A 11 19.26 -3.60 -45.44
CA VAL A 11 19.54 -4.62 -44.42
C VAL A 11 20.44 -4.03 -43.33
N GLY A 12 21.52 -3.34 -43.70
CA GLY A 12 22.42 -2.70 -42.74
C GLY A 12 21.72 -1.66 -41.85
N GLU A 13 20.88 -0.81 -42.45
CA GLU A 13 20.07 0.17 -41.70
C GLU A 13 19.12 -0.53 -40.71
N LEU A 14 18.37 -1.53 -41.17
CA LEU A 14 17.40 -2.23 -40.33
C LEU A 14 18.08 -3.03 -39.23
N THR A 15 19.22 -3.68 -39.51
CA THR A 15 20.03 -4.36 -38.49
C THR A 15 20.50 -3.37 -37.43
N GLY A 16 21.07 -2.22 -37.83
CA GLY A 16 21.50 -1.21 -36.86
C GLY A 16 20.35 -0.65 -36.01
N ARG A 17 19.14 -0.53 -36.59
CA ARG A 17 17.94 -0.12 -35.86
C ARG A 17 17.47 -1.19 -34.87
N VAL A 18 17.52 -2.47 -35.25
CA VAL A 18 17.19 -3.59 -34.36
C VAL A 18 18.17 -3.62 -33.19
N ASP A 19 19.47 -3.53 -33.46
CA ASP A 19 20.51 -3.55 -32.42
C ASP A 19 20.34 -2.39 -31.43
N ALA A 20 20.03 -1.19 -31.93
CA ALA A 20 19.77 -0.02 -31.10
C ALA A 20 18.51 -0.17 -30.21
N VAL A 21 17.44 -0.80 -30.72
CA VAL A 21 16.22 -1.06 -29.94
C VAL A 21 16.45 -2.19 -28.93
N GLN A 22 17.21 -3.22 -29.31
CA GLN A 22 17.56 -4.33 -28.42
C GLN A 22 18.38 -3.82 -27.23
N ALA A 23 19.42 -3.02 -27.47
CA ALA A 23 20.22 -2.43 -26.40
C ALA A 23 19.38 -1.59 -25.41
N LYS A 24 18.39 -0.84 -25.90
CA LYS A 24 17.47 -0.09 -25.04
C LYS A 24 16.53 -0.99 -24.24
N THR A 25 16.10 -2.10 -24.83
CA THR A 25 15.23 -3.08 -24.18
C THR A 25 15.98 -3.80 -23.07
N ASP A 26 17.24 -4.17 -23.31
CA ASP A 26 18.10 -4.85 -22.35
C ASP A 26 18.42 -3.93 -21.17
N ASP A 27 18.76 -2.65 -21.43
CA ASP A 27 18.94 -1.65 -20.37
C ASP A 27 17.67 -1.45 -19.53
N ALA A 28 16.52 -1.26 -20.17
CA ALA A 28 15.25 -1.07 -19.47
C ALA A 28 14.86 -2.31 -18.65
N THR A 29 15.14 -3.51 -19.18
CA THR A 29 14.92 -4.79 -18.49
C THR A 29 15.81 -4.89 -17.26
N GLY A 30 17.12 -4.63 -17.40
CA GLY A 30 18.06 -4.66 -16.27
C GLY A 30 17.67 -3.68 -15.17
N ARG A 31 17.26 -2.45 -15.51
CA ARG A 31 16.79 -1.47 -14.52
C ARG A 31 15.50 -1.90 -13.83
N ARG A 32 14.56 -2.49 -14.57
CA ARG A 32 13.29 -3.00 -14.04
C ARG A 32 13.50 -4.18 -13.10
N ASP A 33 14.38 -5.11 -13.46
CA ASP A 33 14.68 -6.30 -12.65
C ASP A 33 15.42 -5.92 -11.34
N ALA A 34 16.36 -4.97 -11.43
CA ALA A 34 17.04 -4.43 -10.25
C ALA A 34 16.05 -3.72 -9.30
N ALA A 35 15.16 -2.88 -9.83
CA ALA A 35 14.13 -2.21 -9.03
C ALA A 35 13.15 -3.22 -8.40
N GLN A 36 12.75 -4.26 -9.13
CA GLN A 36 11.88 -5.30 -8.60
C GLN A 36 12.53 -6.07 -7.46
N THR A 37 13.83 -6.40 -7.58
CA THR A 37 14.57 -7.09 -6.52
C THR A 37 14.55 -6.29 -5.21
N VAL A 38 14.78 -4.97 -5.29
CA VAL A 38 14.71 -4.09 -4.12
C VAL A 38 13.32 -4.09 -3.49
N LEU A 39 12.26 -3.97 -4.31
CA LEU A 39 10.88 -3.99 -3.82
C LEU A 39 10.51 -5.33 -3.16
N ASP A 40 10.99 -6.45 -3.71
CA ASP A 40 10.74 -7.79 -3.14
C ASP A 40 11.42 -7.94 -1.77
N GLU A 41 12.64 -7.41 -1.61
CA GLU A 41 13.36 -7.39 -0.32
C GLU A 41 12.66 -6.52 0.74
N GLU A 42 12.20 -5.32 0.34
CA GLU A 42 11.42 -4.43 1.20
C GLU A 42 10.10 -5.07 1.61
N ALA A 43 9.37 -5.66 0.66
CA ALA A 43 8.11 -6.34 0.91
C ALA A 43 8.28 -7.52 1.88
N ALA A 44 9.34 -8.33 1.71
CA ALA A 44 9.65 -9.43 2.61
C ALA A 44 10.00 -8.94 4.02
N THR A 45 10.69 -7.81 4.15
CA THR A 45 11.02 -7.20 5.43
C THR A 45 9.77 -6.74 6.16
N VAL A 46 8.94 -5.93 5.50
CA VAL A 46 7.68 -5.42 6.08
C VAL A 46 6.71 -6.56 6.40
N ALA A 47 6.67 -7.63 5.60
CA ALA A 47 5.84 -8.79 5.88
C ALA A 47 6.25 -9.50 7.19
N LYS A 48 7.56 -9.70 7.41
CA LYS A 48 8.07 -10.29 8.66
C LYS A 48 7.78 -9.41 9.88
N GLU A 49 7.99 -8.11 9.76
CA GLU A 49 7.66 -7.16 10.83
C GLU A 49 6.16 -7.21 11.17
N ARG A 50 5.30 -7.27 10.14
CA ARG A 50 3.85 -7.43 10.33
C ARG A 50 3.50 -8.73 11.05
N GLU A 51 4.13 -9.85 10.71
CA GLU A 51 3.91 -11.14 11.38
C GLU A 51 4.23 -11.06 12.88
N VAL A 52 5.36 -10.44 13.24
CA VAL A 52 5.76 -10.24 14.64
C VAL A 52 4.73 -9.40 15.40
N VAL A 53 4.31 -8.26 14.83
CA VAL A 53 3.31 -7.40 15.48
C VAL A 53 1.96 -8.10 15.57
N ALA A 54 1.52 -8.79 14.51
CA ALA A 54 0.26 -9.52 14.50
C ALA A 54 0.23 -10.63 15.56
N GLY A 55 1.36 -11.29 15.83
CA GLY A 55 1.48 -12.30 16.89
C GLY A 55 1.26 -11.75 18.31
N ALA A 56 1.44 -10.44 18.52
CA ALA A 56 1.18 -9.77 19.80
C ALA A 56 -0.27 -9.28 19.95
N VAL A 57 -1.07 -9.31 18.88
CA VAL A 57 -2.46 -8.83 18.89
C VAL A 57 -3.40 -9.99 19.19
N PRO A 58 -4.39 -9.84 20.10
CA PRO A 58 -5.40 -10.86 20.36
C PRO A 58 -6.10 -11.34 19.09
N ALA A 59 -6.23 -12.66 18.92
CA ALA A 59 -6.70 -13.28 17.68
C ALA A 59 -8.07 -12.75 17.20
N ASP A 60 -9.02 -12.54 18.12
CA ASP A 60 -10.34 -12.01 17.79
C ASP A 60 -10.29 -10.56 17.28
N LEU A 61 -9.39 -9.75 17.85
CA LEU A 61 -9.18 -8.37 17.41
C LEU A 61 -8.52 -8.33 16.03
N LEU A 62 -7.51 -9.18 15.80
CA LEU A 62 -6.86 -9.30 14.50
C LEU A 62 -7.86 -9.77 13.43
N LYS A 63 -8.72 -10.74 13.75
CA LYS A 63 -9.79 -11.21 12.86
C LYS A 63 -10.78 -10.10 12.49
N LEU A 64 -11.14 -9.25 13.46
CA LEU A 64 -11.97 -8.07 13.19
C LEU A 64 -11.24 -7.08 12.27
N TYR A 65 -9.96 -6.81 12.55
CA TYR A 65 -9.15 -5.91 11.72
C TYR A 65 -9.06 -6.40 10.28
N GLU A 66 -8.73 -7.67 10.03
CA GLU A 66 -8.62 -8.20 8.66
C GLU A 66 -9.95 -8.13 7.91
N LYS A 67 -11.06 -8.50 8.57
CA LYS A 67 -12.40 -8.36 7.98
C LYS A 67 -12.70 -6.92 7.55
N LEU A 68 -12.39 -5.94 8.41
CA LEU A 68 -12.60 -4.53 8.09
C LEU A 68 -11.62 -4.03 7.04
N ARG A 69 -10.38 -4.51 7.06
CA ARG A 69 -9.33 -4.18 6.09
C ARG A 69 -9.75 -4.60 4.68
N GLU A 70 -10.26 -5.81 4.50
CA GLU A 70 -10.79 -6.31 3.23
C GLU A 70 -11.99 -5.49 2.76
N GLN A 71 -12.92 -5.16 3.67
CA GLN A 71 -14.12 -4.40 3.34
C GLN A 71 -13.84 -2.93 3.00
N GLN A 72 -12.84 -2.32 3.63
CA GLN A 72 -12.59 -0.88 3.60
C GLN A 72 -11.30 -0.49 2.87
N GLY A 73 -10.96 -1.25 1.81
CA GLY A 73 -9.91 -0.86 0.86
C GLY A 73 -8.49 -0.90 1.43
N GLY A 74 -8.20 -1.85 2.31
CA GLY A 74 -6.85 -2.10 2.82
C GLY A 74 -6.55 -1.48 4.19
N ILE A 75 -7.50 -0.77 4.81
CA ILE A 75 -7.33 -0.11 6.11
C ILE A 75 -8.45 -0.52 7.07
N GLY A 76 -8.17 -1.39 8.04
CA GLY A 76 -9.16 -1.87 9.03
C GLY A 76 -9.25 -1.05 10.32
N ALA A 77 -8.22 -0.26 10.61
CA ALA A 77 -8.14 0.61 11.79
C ALA A 77 -7.62 1.98 11.38
N ALA A 78 -8.14 3.03 12.01
CA ALA A 78 -7.78 4.41 11.73
C ALA A 78 -7.55 5.16 13.03
N ARG A 79 -6.57 6.06 13.02
CA ARG A 79 -6.30 6.93 14.15
C ARG A 79 -7.45 7.92 14.34
N LEU A 80 -7.82 8.16 15.59
CA LEU A 80 -8.61 9.33 15.96
C LEU A 80 -7.63 10.46 16.28
N TYR A 81 -7.66 11.54 15.52
CA TYR A 81 -6.78 12.70 15.67
C TYR A 81 -7.62 13.97 15.72
N GLN A 82 -7.49 14.75 16.80
CA GLN A 82 -8.25 15.99 16.99
C GLN A 82 -9.74 15.84 16.66
N ARG A 83 -10.40 14.83 17.25
CA ARG A 83 -11.83 14.49 17.05
C ARG A 83 -12.18 13.99 15.64
N LYS A 84 -11.21 13.84 14.74
CA LYS A 84 -11.39 13.37 13.36
C LYS A 84 -10.91 11.94 13.18
N CYS A 85 -11.72 11.12 12.52
CA CYS A 85 -11.30 9.80 12.09
C CYS A 85 -10.40 9.95 10.85
N GLU A 86 -9.13 9.54 10.92
CA GLU A 86 -8.21 9.63 9.77
C GLU A 86 -8.49 8.58 8.67
N GLY A 87 -9.47 7.69 8.87
CA GLY A 87 -9.87 6.71 7.86
C GLY A 87 -10.92 7.24 6.88
N CYS A 88 -11.85 8.07 7.35
CA CYS A 88 -12.85 8.73 6.50
C CYS A 88 -12.72 10.25 6.47
N HIS A 89 -11.80 10.82 7.25
CA HIS A 89 -11.56 12.25 7.42
C HIS A 89 -12.76 13.07 7.92
N ILE A 90 -13.76 12.39 8.49
CA ILE A 90 -14.94 13.01 9.10
C ILE A 90 -14.67 13.28 10.58
N GLU A 91 -15.03 14.48 11.04
CA GLU A 91 -15.04 14.84 12.45
C GLU A 91 -16.21 14.18 13.17
N LEU A 92 -15.93 13.56 14.31
CA LEU A 92 -16.95 12.93 15.12
C LEU A 92 -17.88 13.99 15.72
N ASN A 93 -19.17 13.69 15.73
CA ASN A 93 -20.14 14.56 16.39
C ASN A 93 -19.98 14.50 17.92
N ILE A 94 -20.63 15.41 18.64
CA ILE A 94 -20.49 15.52 20.11
C ILE A 94 -20.93 14.24 20.83
N THR A 95 -21.98 13.58 20.35
CA THR A 95 -22.48 12.32 20.93
C THR A 95 -21.46 11.21 20.75
N GLU A 96 -20.99 10.98 19.52
CA GLU A 96 -19.95 10.00 19.20
C GLU A 96 -18.68 10.23 20.03
N LEU A 97 -18.24 11.49 20.16
CA LEU A 97 -17.05 11.82 20.94
C LEU A 97 -17.22 11.50 22.43
N ASN A 98 -18.39 11.77 23.00
CA ASN A 98 -18.69 11.45 24.39
C ASN A 98 -18.75 9.95 24.63
N GLU A 99 -19.29 9.16 23.70
CA GLU A 99 -19.28 7.70 23.77
C GLU A 99 -17.85 7.14 23.73
N VAL A 100 -17.02 7.64 22.80
CA VAL A 100 -15.61 7.24 22.67
C VAL A 100 -14.81 7.59 23.94
N ARG A 101 -15.11 8.75 24.56
CA ARG A 101 -14.52 9.22 25.83
C ARG A 101 -14.96 8.37 27.02
N ALA A 102 -16.23 7.97 27.07
CA ALA A 102 -16.77 7.16 28.16
C ALA A 102 -16.35 5.69 28.09
N ALA A 103 -16.04 5.17 26.90
CA ALA A 103 -15.60 3.80 26.71
C ALA A 103 -14.29 3.50 27.45
N ALA A 104 -14.22 2.37 28.15
CA ALA A 104 -13.01 1.93 28.85
C ALA A 104 -11.82 1.78 27.88
N LYS A 105 -10.59 1.94 28.37
CA LYS A 105 -9.37 2.01 27.53
C LYS A 105 -9.15 0.78 26.65
N ASP A 106 -9.57 -0.39 27.14
CA ASP A 106 -9.50 -1.69 26.48
C ASP A 106 -10.69 -1.98 25.54
N THR A 107 -11.74 -1.16 25.59
CA THR A 107 -12.88 -1.29 24.68
C THR A 107 -12.50 -0.91 23.26
N VAL A 108 -12.80 -1.80 22.32
CA VAL A 108 -12.59 -1.59 20.87
C VAL A 108 -13.75 -0.77 20.32
N VAL A 109 -13.51 0.51 20.05
CA VAL A 109 -14.51 1.44 19.50
C VAL A 109 -14.39 1.48 17.97
N ARG A 110 -15.50 1.68 17.27
CA ARG A 110 -15.54 1.80 15.80
C ARG A 110 -16.13 3.14 15.39
N CYS A 111 -15.66 3.67 14.26
CA CYS A 111 -16.24 4.86 13.66
C CYS A 111 -17.66 4.56 13.16
N GLU A 112 -18.64 5.40 13.48
CA GLU A 112 -20.01 5.22 13.00
C GLU A 112 -20.12 5.41 11.49
N ASN A 113 -19.32 6.33 10.94
CA ASN A 113 -19.32 6.67 9.51
C ASN A 113 -18.66 5.59 8.63
N CYS A 114 -17.48 5.09 9.01
CA CYS A 114 -16.71 4.16 8.17
C CYS A 114 -16.40 2.81 8.80
N ARG A 115 -16.93 2.52 9.99
CA ARG A 115 -16.84 1.21 10.67
C ARG A 115 -15.43 0.69 11.00
N ARG A 116 -14.36 1.40 10.61
CA ARG A 116 -12.98 1.09 11.01
C ARG A 116 -12.82 1.18 12.51
N ILE A 117 -11.90 0.39 13.06
CA ILE A 117 -11.51 0.48 14.47
C ILE A 117 -10.89 1.86 14.71
N LEU A 118 -11.36 2.59 15.72
CA LEU A 118 -10.80 3.88 16.11
C LEU A 118 -9.67 3.68 17.12
N VAL A 119 -8.46 4.01 16.71
CA VAL A 119 -7.28 3.98 17.58
C VAL A 119 -7.21 5.30 18.36
N ARG A 120 -7.48 5.22 19.66
CA ARG A 120 -7.45 6.34 20.60
C ARG A 120 -6.01 6.56 21.07
N THR A 121 -5.54 7.80 20.98
CA THR A 121 -4.18 8.23 21.39
C THR A 121 -4.27 9.54 22.17
N ALA A 122 -3.15 10.01 22.73
CA ALA A 122 -3.10 11.30 23.40
C ALA A 122 -3.51 12.48 22.49
N GLU A 123 -3.38 12.31 21.17
CA GLU A 123 -3.73 13.35 20.18
C GLU A 123 -5.18 13.28 19.70
N SER A 124 -5.99 12.37 20.25
CA SER A 124 -7.37 12.17 19.81
C SER A 124 -8.30 13.34 20.14
N GLY A 125 -7.92 14.24 21.06
CA GLY A 125 -8.77 15.33 21.51
C GLY A 125 -9.97 14.85 22.34
N LEU A 126 -9.82 13.68 22.97
CA LEU A 126 -10.72 13.08 23.94
C LEU A 126 -10.48 13.63 25.34
#